data_AF-A0A3R6UH23-F1
#
_entry.id   AF-A0A3R6UH23-F1
#
_cell.length_a   1.000
_cell.length_b   1.000
_cell.length_c   1.000
_cell.angle_alpha   90.00
_cell.angle_beta   90.00
_cell.angle_gamma   90.00
#
_symmetry.space_group_name_H-M   'P 1'
#
loop_
_entity.id
_entity.type
_entity.pdbx_description
1 polymer ?
#
loop_
_entity_poly.entity_id
_entity_poly.type
_entity_poly.pdbx_seq_one_letter_code
_entity_poly.pdbx_strand_id
1 'polypeptide(L)'
;MENEKNMAMPEFTNEEVEKAIKQFLDEKSNENMANLMQAMRDTRFLVPADFPPDIKKQVIEKAKRGEKIDVKTAPRMLPIIVQNPQGEHFAPAYTSSKQMAEKGKYPAILNVTIDELLRIGSNPSLKLKGIIVNPDTDKMILHPKFIDAMKQLKAAQKQGTAPQGKPEVKELKMSRAQFELFARRTCEWGIIPRVVYNENAEFMKKLEEKQGKFMATLYRQPYGDKLPCPYSEKDFEIMILDIDEETCVASIELPKQNMAPQMAHSMYIVWNPQNNEMRYFTIEQGMPNEDNVLCSVDAAGKREELQTAPPTGSEISAVLELVREDREDAQAE
;
A
#
# COMPACT_ATOMS: atom_id res chain seq x y z
N MET A 1 -30.31 -41.77 29.60
CA MET A 1 -30.20 -40.91 28.40
C MET A 1 -29.40 -39.70 28.82
N GLU A 2 -28.08 -39.85 28.80
CA GLU A 2 -27.15 -38.81 29.21
C GLU A 2 -27.05 -37.78 28.09
N ASN A 3 -27.27 -36.53 28.49
CA ASN A 3 -27.06 -35.28 27.77
C ASN A 3 -26.15 -35.42 26.53
N GLU A 4 -26.74 -35.28 25.35
CA GLU A 4 -26.07 -34.69 24.20
C GLU A 4 -25.62 -33.30 24.62
N LYS A 5 -24.41 -33.21 25.18
CA LYS A 5 -23.65 -31.97 25.23
C LYS A 5 -23.51 -31.54 23.76
N ASN A 6 -24.42 -30.67 23.33
CA ASN A 6 -24.16 -29.69 22.29
C ASN A 6 -22.74 -29.18 22.54
N MET A 7 -21.77 -29.67 21.75
CA MET A 7 -20.47 -29.03 21.64
C MET A 7 -20.71 -27.74 20.86
N ALA A 8 -21.43 -26.81 21.49
CA ALA A 8 -21.43 -25.43 21.07
C ALA A 8 -19.97 -25.01 21.12
N MET A 9 -19.38 -24.78 19.94
CA MET A 9 -18.11 -24.09 19.85
C MET A 9 -18.20 -22.86 20.74
N PRO A 10 -17.27 -22.66 21.69
CA PRO A 10 -17.27 -21.46 22.52
C PRO A 10 -17.40 -20.23 21.63
N GLU A 11 -18.23 -19.29 22.06
CA GLU A 11 -18.65 -18.13 21.25
C GLU A 11 -17.42 -17.31 20.89
N PHE A 12 -16.89 -17.53 19.68
CA PHE A 12 -15.68 -16.88 19.19
C PHE A 12 -16.04 -15.46 18.75
N THR A 13 -15.61 -14.46 19.51
CA THR A 13 -15.82 -13.03 19.24
C THR A 13 -14.49 -12.26 19.26
N ASN A 14 -14.38 -11.24 18.42
CA ASN A 14 -13.21 -10.35 18.36
C ASN A 14 -13.66 -8.88 18.45
N GLU A 15 -14.29 -8.51 19.56
CA GLU A 15 -14.91 -7.18 19.74
C GLU A 15 -13.92 -6.03 19.58
N GLU A 16 -12.68 -6.18 20.04
CA GLU A 16 -11.62 -5.17 19.88
C GLU A 16 -11.27 -4.92 18.41
N VAL A 17 -11.17 -5.99 17.62
CA VAL A 17 -10.92 -5.88 16.16
C VAL A 17 -12.13 -5.30 15.46
N GLU A 18 -13.34 -5.73 15.81
CA GLU A 18 -14.58 -5.19 15.23
C GLU A 18 -14.71 -3.70 15.51
N LYS A 19 -14.35 -3.24 16.71
CA LYS A 19 -14.29 -1.81 17.04
C LYS A 19 -13.23 -1.08 16.22
N ALA A 20 -12.02 -1.63 16.11
CA ALA A 20 -10.95 -1.02 15.33
C ALA A 20 -11.27 -0.97 13.83
N ILE A 21 -11.97 -1.99 13.29
CA ILE A 21 -12.47 -1.99 11.90
C ILE A 21 -13.41 -0.82 11.70
N LYS A 22 -14.40 -0.63 12.59
CA LYS A 22 -15.35 0.49 12.50
C LYS A 22 -14.64 1.84 12.56
N GLN A 23 -13.75 2.03 13.53
CA GLN A 23 -12.97 3.27 13.66
C GLN A 23 -12.13 3.57 12.41
N PHE A 24 -11.52 2.54 11.81
CA PHE A 24 -10.74 2.70 10.58
C PHE A 24 -11.61 2.98 9.35
N LEU A 25 -12.79 2.34 9.25
CA LEU A 25 -13.72 2.58 8.15
C LEU A 25 -14.33 3.99 8.23
N ASP A 26 -14.59 4.48 9.45
CA ASP A 26 -15.08 5.83 9.72
C ASP A 26 -14.00 6.87 9.42
N GLU A 27 -12.77 6.64 9.87
CA GLU A 27 -11.63 7.55 9.66
C GLU A 27 -10.35 6.77 9.32
N LYS A 28 -9.94 6.84 8.06
CA LYS A 28 -8.77 6.13 7.50
C LYS A 28 -7.44 6.80 7.85
N SER A 29 -7.25 7.17 9.12
CA SER A 29 -6.02 7.76 9.63
C SER A 29 -4.94 6.71 9.88
N ASN A 30 -3.68 7.14 9.93
CA ASN A 30 -2.57 6.25 10.28
C ASN A 30 -2.67 5.70 11.70
N GLU A 31 -3.27 6.45 12.62
CA GLU A 31 -3.52 6.02 14.00
C GLU A 31 -4.56 4.90 14.05
N ASN A 32 -5.71 5.07 13.38
CA ASN A 32 -6.74 4.02 13.32
C ASN A 32 -6.24 2.78 12.58
N MET A 33 -5.39 2.96 11.56
CA MET A 33 -4.71 1.87 10.88
C MET A 33 -3.77 1.10 11.83
N ALA A 34 -2.98 1.80 12.65
CA ALA A 34 -2.08 1.17 13.62
C ALA A 34 -2.87 0.43 14.70
N ASN A 35 -3.94 1.03 15.22
CA ASN A 35 -4.86 0.41 16.18
C ASN A 35 -5.48 -0.87 15.60
N LEU A 36 -5.88 -0.83 14.33
CA LEU A 36 -6.39 -1.99 13.61
C LEU A 36 -5.34 -3.10 13.47
N MET A 37 -4.14 -2.78 13.02
CA MET A 37 -3.04 -3.74 12.91
C MET A 37 -2.69 -4.37 14.26
N GLN A 38 -2.69 -3.58 15.33
CA GLN A 38 -2.47 -4.04 16.69
C GLN A 38 -3.58 -4.99 17.15
N ALA A 39 -4.84 -4.62 16.97
CA ALA A 39 -5.98 -5.45 17.33
C ALA A 39 -5.95 -6.78 16.54
N MET A 40 -5.55 -6.75 15.27
CA MET A 40 -5.47 -7.96 14.43
C MET A 40 -4.30 -8.89 14.79
N ARG A 41 -3.32 -8.45 15.58
CA ARG A 41 -2.01 -9.13 15.77
C ARG A 41 -2.11 -10.55 16.32
N ASP A 42 -2.91 -10.73 17.37
CA ASP A 42 -3.10 -12.01 18.05
C ASP A 42 -4.50 -12.58 17.81
N THR A 43 -5.24 -11.90 16.94
CA THR A 43 -6.59 -12.27 16.57
C THR A 43 -6.59 -13.50 15.66
N ARG A 44 -7.61 -14.33 15.87
CA ARG A 44 -7.93 -15.43 14.98
C ARG A 44 -9.14 -15.06 14.12
N PHE A 45 -9.24 -15.67 12.96
CA PHE A 45 -10.31 -15.42 12.01
C PHE A 45 -10.97 -16.72 11.63
N LEU A 46 -12.26 -16.64 11.33
CA LEU A 46 -13.01 -17.75 10.77
C LEU A 46 -12.94 -17.63 9.25
N VAL A 47 -12.30 -18.60 8.59
CA VAL A 47 -12.13 -18.63 7.13
C VAL A 47 -12.91 -19.81 6.57
N PRO A 48 -13.92 -19.59 5.72
CA PRO A 48 -14.57 -20.66 5.00
C PRO A 48 -13.61 -21.44 4.12
N ALA A 49 -13.71 -22.76 4.15
CA ALA A 49 -12.86 -23.65 3.38
C ALA A 49 -13.63 -24.84 2.82
N ASP A 50 -13.07 -25.44 1.78
CA ASP A 50 -13.59 -26.65 1.17
C ASP A 50 -12.43 -27.59 0.80
N PHE A 51 -12.75 -28.87 0.58
CA PHE A 51 -11.79 -29.81 0.04
C PHE A 51 -11.54 -29.51 -1.45
N PRO A 52 -10.31 -29.70 -1.95
CA PRO A 52 -10.04 -29.68 -3.38
C PRO A 52 -11.00 -30.62 -4.15
N PRO A 53 -11.42 -30.28 -5.38
CA PRO A 53 -12.45 -31.04 -6.10
C PRO A 53 -12.19 -32.55 -6.22
N ASP A 54 -10.94 -32.92 -6.49
CA ASP A 54 -10.50 -34.30 -6.71
C ASP A 54 -10.63 -35.14 -5.44
N ILE A 55 -10.37 -34.50 -4.30
CA ILE A 55 -10.47 -35.07 -2.97
C ILE A 55 -11.90 -35.06 -2.47
N LYS A 56 -12.65 -33.98 -2.72
CA LYS A 56 -14.03 -33.81 -2.26
C LYS A 56 -14.88 -35.00 -2.67
N LYS A 57 -14.71 -35.52 -3.90
CA LYS A 57 -15.35 -36.74 -4.37
C LYS A 57 -14.98 -37.97 -3.54
N GLN A 58 -13.69 -38.21 -3.31
CA GLN A 58 -13.20 -39.36 -2.53
C GLN A 58 -13.64 -39.31 -1.07
N VAL A 59 -13.62 -38.12 -0.46
CA VAL A 59 -14.07 -37.87 0.92
C VAL A 59 -15.56 -38.13 1.06
N ILE A 60 -16.37 -37.65 0.12
CA ILE A 60 -17.82 -37.91 0.09
C ILE A 60 -18.12 -39.40 -0.11
N GLU A 61 -17.38 -40.10 -0.97
CA GLU A 61 -17.56 -41.55 -1.17
C GLU A 61 -17.16 -42.38 0.06
N LYS A 62 -16.05 -42.04 0.72
CA LYS A 62 -15.64 -42.70 1.97
C LYS A 62 -16.60 -42.42 3.12
N ALA A 63 -17.09 -41.19 3.24
CA ALA A 63 -18.11 -40.82 4.23
C ALA A 63 -19.42 -41.58 4.00
N LYS A 64 -19.87 -41.75 2.74
CA LYS A 64 -21.04 -42.58 2.39
C LYS A 64 -20.88 -44.06 2.75
N ARG A 65 -19.64 -44.55 2.84
CA ARG A 65 -19.29 -45.93 3.23
C ARG A 65 -19.01 -46.08 4.73
N GLY A 66 -19.11 -45.00 5.51
CA GLY A 66 -18.83 -45.01 6.96
C GLY A 66 -17.35 -45.17 7.32
N GLU A 67 -16.44 -45.00 6.35
CA GLU A 67 -15.00 -45.15 6.56
C GLU A 67 -14.41 -43.91 7.26
N LYS A 68 -13.57 -44.13 8.28
CA LYS A 68 -12.86 -43.04 8.96
C LYS A 68 -11.76 -42.50 8.06
N ILE A 69 -11.72 -41.18 7.90
CA ILE A 69 -10.67 -40.49 7.16
C ILE A 69 -9.50 -40.25 8.11
N ASP A 70 -8.33 -40.76 7.76
CA ASP A 70 -7.10 -40.53 8.51
C ASP A 70 -6.63 -39.08 8.33
N VAL A 71 -6.64 -38.33 9.43
CA VAL A 71 -6.31 -36.89 9.48
C VAL A 71 -4.84 -36.61 9.12
N LYS A 72 -3.95 -37.61 9.21
CA LYS A 72 -2.53 -37.47 8.85
C LYS A 72 -2.29 -37.54 7.34
N THR A 73 -3.18 -38.23 6.62
CA THR A 73 -3.18 -38.30 5.15
C THR A 73 -4.28 -37.45 4.53
N ALA A 74 -5.10 -36.80 5.36
CA ALA A 74 -6.13 -35.89 4.93
C ALA A 74 -5.52 -34.67 4.22
N PRO A 75 -5.86 -34.44 2.95
CA PRO A 75 -5.40 -33.27 2.21
C PRO A 75 -5.91 -31.98 2.85
N ARG A 76 -5.09 -30.93 2.79
CA ARG A 76 -5.41 -29.63 3.37
C ARG A 76 -6.62 -29.03 2.66
N MET A 77 -7.59 -28.57 3.46
CA MET A 77 -8.71 -27.77 2.95
C MET A 77 -8.17 -26.44 2.39
N LEU A 78 -8.76 -25.99 1.29
CA LEU A 78 -8.42 -24.72 0.65
C LEU A 78 -9.46 -23.66 1.01
N PRO A 79 -9.05 -22.40 1.22
CA PRO A 79 -9.99 -21.31 1.41
C PRO A 79 -10.95 -21.19 0.23
N ILE A 80 -12.23 -20.95 0.52
CA ILE A 80 -13.21 -20.62 -0.51
C ILE A 80 -12.92 -19.21 -1.02
N ILE A 81 -12.87 -19.04 -2.34
CA ILE A 81 -12.67 -17.73 -2.97
C ILE A 81 -14.03 -17.21 -3.44
N VAL A 82 -14.31 -15.95 -3.12
CA VAL A 82 -15.51 -15.24 -3.56
C VAL A 82 -15.14 -14.22 -4.63
N GLN A 83 -16.08 -13.92 -5.52
CA GLN A 83 -15.90 -12.98 -6.62
C GLN A 83 -16.83 -11.79 -6.42
N ASN A 84 -16.35 -10.57 -6.65
CA ASN A 84 -17.20 -9.38 -6.70
C ASN A 84 -17.86 -9.24 -8.10
N PRO A 85 -18.83 -8.33 -8.27
CA PRO A 85 -19.46 -8.09 -9.58
C PRO A 85 -18.49 -7.70 -10.71
N GLN A 86 -17.35 -7.10 -10.37
CA GLN A 86 -16.28 -6.71 -11.30
C GLN A 86 -15.39 -7.89 -11.71
N GLY A 87 -15.65 -9.09 -11.17
CA GLY A 87 -14.91 -10.29 -11.49
C GLY A 87 -13.63 -10.50 -10.65
N GLU A 88 -13.38 -9.66 -9.66
CA GLU A 88 -12.19 -9.75 -8.79
C GLU A 88 -12.36 -10.78 -7.67
N HIS A 89 -11.28 -11.49 -7.35
CA HIS A 89 -11.27 -12.58 -6.37
C HIS A 89 -10.80 -12.13 -4.98
N PHE A 90 -11.51 -12.57 -3.94
CA PHE A 90 -11.20 -12.31 -2.54
C PHE A 90 -11.35 -13.58 -1.69
N ALA A 91 -10.54 -13.68 -0.64
CA ALA A 91 -10.77 -14.66 0.41
C ALA A 91 -11.65 -14.04 1.51
N PRO A 92 -12.79 -14.64 1.89
CA PRO A 92 -13.61 -14.16 3.00
C PRO A 92 -13.00 -14.57 4.33
N ALA A 93 -13.03 -13.65 5.29
CA ALA A 93 -12.66 -13.89 6.68
C ALA A 93 -13.66 -13.22 7.61
N TYR A 94 -13.97 -13.86 8.74
CA TYR A 94 -14.92 -13.33 9.70
C TYR A 94 -14.26 -13.18 11.07
N THR A 95 -14.52 -12.05 11.71
CA THR A 95 -14.05 -11.75 13.07
C THR A 95 -14.86 -12.51 14.11
N SER A 96 -16.08 -12.94 13.82
CA SER A 96 -16.86 -13.77 14.73
C SER A 96 -17.93 -14.56 13.98
N SER A 97 -18.48 -15.57 14.65
CA SER A 97 -19.57 -16.35 14.07
C SER A 97 -20.86 -15.53 13.92
N LYS A 98 -20.99 -14.38 14.60
CA LYS A 98 -22.12 -13.44 14.49
C LYS A 98 -22.08 -12.62 13.20
N GLN A 99 -20.89 -12.46 12.62
CA GLN A 99 -20.69 -11.73 11.36
C GLN A 99 -21.01 -12.59 10.12
N MET A 100 -21.41 -13.85 10.31
CA MET A 100 -21.81 -14.77 9.23
C MET A 100 -23.34 -14.80 9.13
N ALA A 101 -23.90 -14.47 7.96
CA ALA A 101 -25.35 -14.50 7.76
C ALA A 101 -25.92 -15.93 7.85
N GLU A 102 -25.20 -16.95 7.34
CA GLU A 102 -25.65 -18.35 7.32
C GLU A 102 -24.49 -19.32 7.63
N LYS A 103 -24.41 -19.79 8.89
CA LYS A 103 -23.36 -20.73 9.33
C LYS A 103 -23.37 -22.07 8.58
N GLY A 104 -24.50 -22.46 7.99
CA GLY A 104 -24.66 -23.72 7.24
C GLY A 104 -24.26 -23.64 5.75
N LYS A 105 -23.91 -22.46 5.25
CA LYS A 105 -23.57 -22.24 3.83
C LYS A 105 -22.23 -22.85 3.42
N TYR A 106 -21.31 -23.01 4.37
CA TYR A 106 -19.93 -23.40 4.10
C TYR A 106 -19.66 -24.83 4.57
N PRO A 107 -19.01 -25.69 3.75
CA PRO A 107 -18.69 -27.08 4.12
C PRO A 107 -17.81 -27.18 5.37
N ALA A 108 -16.88 -26.26 5.54
CA ALA A 108 -16.05 -26.14 6.72
C ALA A 108 -15.69 -24.68 7.01
N ILE A 109 -15.47 -24.39 8.30
CA ILE A 109 -14.96 -23.10 8.78
C ILE A 109 -13.66 -23.37 9.53
N LEU A 110 -12.56 -22.77 9.08
CA LEU A 110 -11.25 -22.86 9.73
C LEU A 110 -11.09 -21.72 10.72
N ASN A 111 -10.67 -22.03 11.95
CA ASN A 111 -10.21 -21.02 12.91
C ASN A 111 -8.70 -20.85 12.74
N VAL A 112 -8.29 -19.77 12.06
CA VAL A 112 -6.91 -19.53 11.64
C VAL A 112 -6.34 -18.30 12.35
N THR A 113 -5.03 -18.27 12.53
CA THR A 113 -4.34 -17.07 13.03
C THR A 113 -4.23 -16.02 11.92
N ILE A 114 -3.98 -14.76 12.28
CA ILE A 114 -3.65 -13.73 11.29
C ILE A 114 -2.44 -14.12 10.41
N ASP A 115 -1.45 -14.88 10.91
CA ASP A 115 -0.31 -15.34 10.09
C ASP A 115 -0.77 -16.19 8.90
N GLU A 116 -1.70 -17.10 9.16
CA GLU A 116 -2.26 -17.97 8.13
C GLU A 116 -3.19 -17.18 7.20
N LEU A 117 -3.95 -16.23 7.75
CA LEU A 117 -4.77 -15.33 6.95
C LEU A 117 -3.92 -14.50 5.97
N LEU A 118 -2.80 -13.93 6.42
CA LEU A 118 -1.85 -13.18 5.58
C LEU A 118 -1.17 -14.09 4.53
N ARG A 119 -0.95 -15.38 4.83
CA ARG A 119 -0.45 -16.35 3.85
C ARG A 119 -1.45 -16.62 2.75
N ILE A 120 -2.73 -16.79 3.11
CA ILE A 120 -3.82 -16.95 2.15
C ILE A 120 -3.90 -15.74 1.23
N GLY A 121 -3.93 -14.53 1.81
CA GLY A 121 -4.08 -13.28 1.07
C GLY A 121 -2.95 -12.93 0.10
N SER A 122 -1.72 -13.40 0.35
CA SER A 122 -0.61 -13.22 -0.61
C SER A 122 -0.26 -14.48 -1.39
N ASN A 123 -1.09 -15.52 -1.39
CA ASN A 123 -0.80 -16.70 -2.19
C ASN A 123 -0.98 -16.39 -3.69
N PRO A 124 0.10 -16.35 -4.50
CA PRO A 124 0.01 -15.94 -5.90
C PRO A 124 -0.89 -16.85 -6.74
N SER A 125 -0.99 -18.13 -6.37
CA SER A 125 -1.83 -19.11 -7.07
C SER A 125 -3.32 -18.82 -6.96
N LEU A 126 -3.74 -18.06 -5.93
CA LEU A 126 -5.14 -17.70 -5.70
C LEU A 126 -5.55 -16.39 -6.39
N LYS A 127 -4.59 -15.62 -6.94
CA LYS A 127 -4.83 -14.35 -7.67
C LYS A 127 -5.78 -13.39 -6.96
N LEU A 128 -5.63 -13.25 -5.65
CA LEU A 128 -6.53 -12.44 -4.82
C LEU A 128 -6.21 -10.95 -4.93
N LYS A 129 -7.26 -10.12 -4.98
CA LYS A 129 -7.17 -8.66 -4.82
C LYS A 129 -7.16 -8.23 -3.35
N GLY A 130 -7.39 -9.16 -2.44
CA GLY A 130 -7.30 -8.95 -1.00
C GLY A 130 -8.10 -9.97 -0.21
N ILE A 131 -8.23 -9.71 1.09
CA ILE A 131 -9.09 -10.46 1.99
C ILE A 131 -10.29 -9.58 2.33
N ILE A 132 -11.50 -10.09 2.17
CA ILE A 132 -12.70 -9.39 2.61
C ILE A 132 -13.06 -9.83 4.02
N VAL A 133 -12.91 -8.92 4.98
CA VAL A 133 -13.25 -9.12 6.38
C VAL A 133 -14.71 -8.74 6.59
N ASN A 134 -15.46 -9.63 7.24
CA ASN A 134 -16.89 -9.49 7.53
C ASN A 134 -17.72 -9.15 6.28
N PRO A 135 -17.69 -9.98 5.22
CA PRO A 135 -18.35 -9.70 3.94
C PRO A 135 -19.88 -9.53 4.03
N ASP A 136 -20.53 -10.08 5.05
CA ASP A 136 -21.99 -9.98 5.21
C ASP A 136 -22.41 -8.71 5.98
N THR A 137 -21.46 -8.01 6.63
CA THR A 137 -21.73 -6.87 7.51
C THR A 137 -20.83 -5.66 7.17
N ASP A 138 -19.69 -5.49 7.85
CA ASP A 138 -18.83 -4.29 7.77
C ASP A 138 -18.05 -4.17 6.44
N LYS A 139 -17.80 -5.29 5.74
CA LYS A 139 -17.17 -5.36 4.40
C LYS A 139 -15.86 -4.57 4.26
N MET A 140 -14.88 -4.84 5.11
CA MET A 140 -13.55 -4.26 4.99
C MET A 140 -12.68 -5.08 4.03
N ILE A 141 -11.96 -4.44 3.10
CA ILE A 141 -10.98 -5.12 2.25
C ILE A 141 -9.57 -4.88 2.81
N LEU A 142 -8.87 -5.96 3.16
CA LEU A 142 -7.43 -5.96 3.42
C LEU A 142 -6.69 -6.09 2.08
N HIS A 143 -6.26 -4.95 1.55
CA HIS A 143 -5.50 -4.88 0.31
C HIS A 143 -4.10 -5.52 0.48
N PRO A 144 -3.48 -6.08 -0.57
CA PRO A 144 -2.12 -6.61 -0.54
C PRO A 144 -1.09 -5.73 0.19
N LYS A 145 -1.13 -4.41 -0.02
CA LYS A 145 -0.28 -3.44 0.71
C LYS A 145 -0.41 -3.53 2.24
N PHE A 146 -1.62 -3.72 2.76
CA PHE A 146 -1.86 -3.93 4.21
C PHE A 146 -1.33 -5.28 4.68
N ILE A 147 -1.52 -6.31 3.86
CA ILE A 147 -1.05 -7.67 4.15
C ILE A 147 0.48 -7.71 4.22
N ASP A 148 1.15 -7.03 3.31
CA ASP A 148 2.61 -6.94 3.27
C ASP A 148 3.16 -6.16 4.47
N ALA A 149 2.53 -5.04 4.85
CA ALA A 149 2.88 -4.28 6.05
C ALA A 149 2.77 -5.13 7.33
N MET A 150 1.67 -5.89 7.48
CA MET A 150 1.47 -6.80 8.61
C MET A 150 2.50 -7.94 8.64
N LYS A 151 2.91 -8.47 7.47
CA LYS A 151 3.97 -9.48 7.39
C LYS A 151 5.33 -8.94 7.81
N GLN A 152 5.69 -7.74 7.38
CA GLN A 152 6.93 -7.08 7.78
C GLN A 152 6.98 -6.84 9.29
N LEU A 153 5.87 -6.36 9.88
CA LEU A 153 5.75 -6.16 11.33
C LEU A 153 6.01 -7.45 12.13
N LYS A 154 5.48 -8.59 11.65
CA LYS A 154 5.64 -9.89 12.31
C LYS A 154 7.00 -10.54 12.06
N ALA A 155 7.58 -10.36 10.88
CA ALA A 155 8.92 -10.85 10.56
C ALA A 155 9.98 -10.19 11.46
N ALA A 156 9.85 -8.88 11.73
CA ALA A 156 10.70 -8.16 12.66
C ALA A 156 10.63 -8.71 14.09
N GLN A 157 9.50 -9.26 14.52
CA GLN A 157 9.30 -9.79 15.88
C GLN A 157 9.85 -11.22 16.08
N LYS A 158 9.81 -12.07 15.04
CA LYS A 158 10.34 -13.45 15.11
C LYS A 158 11.87 -13.52 15.19
N GLN A 159 12.57 -12.43 14.90
CA GLN A 159 14.04 -12.34 14.99
C GLN A 159 14.56 -11.95 16.39
N GLY A 160 13.72 -11.98 17.43
CA GLY A 160 14.17 -11.80 18.82
C GLY A 160 14.56 -10.37 19.21
N THR A 161 14.16 -9.36 18.42
CA THR A 161 14.42 -7.94 18.68
C THR A 161 13.29 -7.24 19.46
N ALA A 162 12.48 -7.98 20.23
CA ALA A 162 11.44 -7.42 21.09
C ALA A 162 11.82 -7.54 22.59
N PRO A 163 11.88 -6.44 23.37
CA PRO A 163 12.02 -6.51 24.82
C PRO A 163 10.71 -6.97 25.49
N GLN A 164 10.82 -7.87 26.47
CA GLN A 164 9.72 -8.24 27.37
C GLN A 164 9.53 -7.17 28.46
N GLY A 165 8.32 -6.62 28.55
CA GLY A 165 7.89 -5.67 29.59
C GLY A 165 6.61 -4.97 29.19
N LYS A 166 5.79 -4.54 30.16
CA LYS A 166 4.56 -3.75 29.97
C LYS A 166 4.76 -2.69 28.87
N PRO A 167 3.75 -2.40 28.02
CA PRO A 167 3.93 -1.54 26.86
C PRO A 167 4.21 -0.09 27.29
N GLU A 168 5.47 0.19 27.61
CA GLU A 168 6.04 1.48 27.32
C GLU A 168 6.09 1.59 25.81
N VAL A 169 5.49 2.65 25.29
CA VAL A 169 5.62 3.10 23.91
C VAL A 169 7.10 3.33 23.63
N LYS A 170 7.84 2.27 23.31
CA LYS A 170 9.09 2.39 22.58
C LYS A 170 8.69 2.52 21.13
N GLU A 171 8.56 3.79 20.75
CA GLU A 171 8.66 4.31 19.40
C GLU A 171 9.30 3.26 18.48
N LEU A 172 8.60 2.94 17.38
CA LEU A 172 9.20 2.27 16.25
C LEU A 172 10.48 3.06 15.90
N LYS A 173 11.64 2.63 16.40
CA LYS A 173 12.92 3.22 16.02
C LYS A 173 13.26 2.69 14.64
N MET A 174 12.44 3.07 13.66
CA MET A 174 12.99 3.51 12.39
C MET A 174 14.08 4.50 12.79
N SER A 175 15.34 4.18 12.46
CA SER A 175 16.42 5.10 12.77
C SER A 175 16.09 6.46 12.15
N ARG A 176 16.57 7.55 12.74
CA ARG A 176 16.36 8.88 12.17
C ARG A 176 16.67 8.91 10.67
N ALA A 177 17.74 8.23 10.26
CA ALA A 177 18.12 8.06 8.86
C ALA A 177 17.05 7.30 8.04
N GLN A 178 16.54 6.17 8.53
CA GLN A 178 15.48 5.43 7.83
C GLN A 178 14.18 6.24 7.70
N PHE A 179 13.85 7.07 8.69
CA PHE A 179 12.69 7.95 8.64
C PHE A 179 12.89 9.07 7.64
N GLU A 180 14.07 9.67 7.61
CA GLU A 180 14.42 10.69 6.63
C GLU A 180 14.31 10.14 5.20
N LEU A 181 14.73 8.89 4.97
CA LEU A 181 14.57 8.23 3.67
C LEU A 181 13.09 7.99 3.30
N PHE A 182 12.29 7.51 4.25
CA PHE A 182 10.84 7.29 4.05
C PHE A 182 10.09 8.60 3.81
N ALA A 183 10.38 9.63 4.60
CA ALA A 183 9.79 10.96 4.50
C ALA A 183 10.10 11.58 3.13
N ARG A 184 11.35 11.47 2.67
CA ARG A 184 11.79 11.95 1.37
C ARG A 184 11.04 11.26 0.23
N ARG A 185 10.97 9.92 0.21
CA ARG A 185 10.21 9.16 -0.81
C ARG A 185 8.72 9.49 -0.81
N THR A 186 8.13 9.64 0.38
CA THR A 186 6.72 10.03 0.52
C THR A 186 6.47 11.41 -0.08
N CYS A 187 7.42 12.33 0.08
CA CYS A 187 7.35 13.66 -0.49
C CYS A 187 7.46 13.62 -2.02
N GLU A 188 8.55 13.04 -2.54
CA GLU A 188 8.92 13.03 -3.97
C GLU A 188 7.92 12.26 -4.83
N TRP A 189 7.46 11.10 -4.39
CA TRP A 189 6.58 10.24 -5.21
C TRP A 189 5.10 10.35 -4.85
N GLY A 190 4.77 10.98 -3.72
CA GLY A 190 3.40 11.02 -3.21
C GLY A 190 2.87 12.44 -3.10
N ILE A 191 3.47 13.24 -2.23
CA ILE A 191 2.95 14.57 -1.88
C ILE A 191 3.10 15.53 -3.05
N ILE A 192 4.31 15.70 -3.59
CA ILE A 192 4.60 16.68 -4.63
C ILE A 192 3.77 16.43 -5.89
N PRO A 193 3.82 15.24 -6.54
CA PRO A 193 3.02 14.98 -7.73
C PRO A 193 1.53 15.18 -7.47
N ARG A 194 1.01 14.75 -6.31
CA ARG A 194 -0.39 15.01 -5.95
C ARG A 194 -0.72 16.50 -5.87
N VAL A 195 0.15 17.32 -5.28
CA VAL A 195 -0.08 18.78 -5.21
C VAL A 195 0.04 19.39 -6.60
N VAL A 196 1.01 18.98 -7.41
CA VAL A 196 1.18 19.40 -8.81
C VAL A 196 -0.11 19.21 -9.61
N TYR A 197 -0.68 17.99 -9.62
CA TYR A 197 -1.88 17.68 -10.40
C TYR A 197 -3.18 18.23 -9.80
N ASN A 198 -3.24 18.47 -8.48
CA ASN A 198 -4.43 19.02 -7.85
C ASN A 198 -4.49 20.55 -7.91
N GLU A 199 -3.34 21.22 -7.84
CA GLU A 199 -3.26 22.69 -7.79
C GLU A 199 -2.94 23.32 -9.16
N ASN A 200 -2.32 22.57 -10.09
CA ASN A 200 -1.99 23.00 -11.46
C ASN A 200 -1.33 24.40 -11.51
N ALA A 201 -1.93 25.39 -12.17
CA ALA A 201 -1.43 26.78 -12.20
C ALA A 201 -1.14 27.38 -10.81
N GLU A 202 -1.91 27.01 -9.76
CA GLU A 202 -1.66 27.49 -8.41
C GLU A 202 -0.36 26.93 -7.83
N PHE A 203 0.01 25.70 -8.21
CA PHE A 203 1.32 25.14 -7.86
C PHE A 203 2.46 25.98 -8.45
N MET A 204 2.39 26.28 -9.76
CA MET A 204 3.41 27.07 -10.46
C MET A 204 3.55 28.46 -9.84
N LYS A 205 2.42 29.12 -9.55
CA LYS A 205 2.40 30.41 -8.87
C LYS A 205 3.04 30.36 -7.48
N LYS A 206 2.71 29.35 -6.66
CA LYS A 206 3.32 29.18 -5.33
C LYS A 206 4.82 28.92 -5.44
N LEU A 207 5.24 28.14 -6.44
CA LEU A 207 6.65 27.84 -6.68
C LEU A 207 7.43 29.10 -7.09
N GLU A 208 6.86 29.94 -7.96
CA GLU A 208 7.46 31.21 -8.37
C GLU A 208 7.57 32.21 -7.21
N GLU A 209 6.47 32.43 -6.47
CA GLU A 209 6.40 33.44 -5.41
C GLU A 209 7.22 33.06 -4.16
N LYS A 210 7.24 31.77 -3.80
CA LYS A 210 7.79 31.30 -2.53
C LYS A 210 9.06 30.46 -2.69
N GLN A 211 9.38 30.03 -3.91
CA GLN A 211 10.61 29.28 -4.25
C GLN A 211 10.91 28.17 -3.23
N GLY A 212 12.14 28.14 -2.69
CA GLY A 212 12.58 27.12 -1.75
C GLY A 212 11.72 27.03 -0.48
N LYS A 213 11.03 28.10 -0.07
CA LYS A 213 10.09 28.06 1.08
C LYS A 213 8.92 27.14 0.81
N PHE A 214 8.40 27.14 -0.42
CA PHE A 214 7.30 26.26 -0.79
C PHE A 214 7.75 24.80 -0.79
N MET A 215 8.89 24.51 -1.41
CA MET A 215 9.45 23.16 -1.42
C MET A 215 9.78 22.66 -0.01
N ALA A 216 10.39 23.48 0.84
CA ALA A 216 10.65 23.14 2.23
C ALA A 216 9.35 22.87 3.02
N THR A 217 8.26 23.57 2.70
CA THR A 217 6.94 23.31 3.30
C THR A 217 6.40 21.94 2.90
N LEU A 218 6.52 21.55 1.63
CA LEU A 218 6.13 20.22 1.15
C LEU A 218 6.97 19.12 1.82
N TYR A 219 8.30 19.30 1.87
CA TYR A 219 9.23 18.38 2.53
C TYR A 219 9.06 18.27 4.04
N ARG A 220 8.44 19.28 4.68
CA ARG A 220 8.10 19.24 6.11
C ARG A 220 6.84 18.43 6.41
N GLN A 221 5.94 18.23 5.44
CA GLN A 221 4.67 17.54 5.68
C GLN A 221 4.81 16.14 6.31
N PRO A 222 5.74 15.26 5.85
CA PRO A 222 5.92 13.94 6.47
C PRO A 222 6.41 13.98 7.93
N TYR A 223 7.05 15.08 8.34
CA TYR A 223 7.60 15.28 9.70
C TYR A 223 6.54 15.82 10.68
N GLY A 224 5.47 16.45 10.17
CA GLY A 224 4.47 17.14 10.97
C GLY A 224 5.09 18.22 11.89
N ASP A 225 4.39 18.53 12.98
CA ASP A 225 4.80 19.63 13.87
C ASP A 225 5.90 19.22 14.86
N LYS A 226 5.99 17.92 15.18
CA LYS A 226 6.78 17.41 16.30
C LYS A 226 8.20 16.96 15.91
N LEU A 227 8.43 16.64 14.63
CA LEU A 227 9.73 16.13 14.18
C LEU A 227 10.57 17.22 13.48
N PRO A 228 11.89 17.26 13.73
CA PRO A 228 12.78 18.17 13.02
C PRO A 228 12.90 17.72 11.56
N CYS A 229 12.57 18.61 10.64
CA CYS A 229 12.82 18.42 9.22
C CYS A 229 14.28 18.84 8.94
N PRO A 230 15.11 17.99 8.30
CA PRO A 230 16.50 18.33 8.01
C PRO A 230 16.64 19.28 6.81
N TYR A 231 15.56 19.55 6.08
CA TYR A 231 15.54 20.36 4.86
C TYR A 231 15.03 21.78 5.14
N SER A 232 15.64 22.74 4.47
CA SER A 232 15.35 24.17 4.55
C SER A 232 15.16 24.75 3.15
N GLU A 233 14.70 26.00 3.07
CA GLU A 233 14.52 26.71 1.80
C GLU A 233 15.80 26.82 0.95
N LYS A 234 16.98 26.73 1.57
CA LYS A 234 18.28 26.87 0.90
C LYS A 234 18.77 25.59 0.23
N ASP A 235 18.08 24.47 0.50
CA ASP A 235 18.46 23.16 -0.02
C ASP A 235 17.81 22.87 -1.39
N PHE A 236 17.06 23.83 -1.94
CA PHE A 236 16.38 23.73 -3.23
C PHE A 236 16.86 24.83 -4.16
N GLU A 237 17.26 24.46 -5.37
CA GLU A 237 17.53 25.41 -6.45
C GLU A 237 16.41 25.30 -7.48
N ILE A 238 15.70 26.40 -7.73
CA ILE A 238 14.50 26.42 -8.57
C ILE A 238 14.73 27.35 -9.74
N MET A 239 14.46 26.85 -10.92
CA MET A 239 14.46 27.61 -12.16
C MET A 239 13.13 27.38 -12.87
N ILE A 240 12.44 28.47 -13.21
CA ILE A 240 11.20 28.43 -14.00
C ILE A 240 11.49 29.12 -15.32
N LEU A 241 11.13 28.47 -16.43
CA LEU A 241 11.36 28.93 -17.79
C LEU A 241 10.06 28.87 -18.57
N ASP A 242 9.64 30.00 -19.11
CA ASP A 242 8.59 30.04 -20.13
C ASP A 242 9.24 29.75 -21.48
N ILE A 243 8.95 28.57 -22.03
CA ILE A 243 9.54 28.10 -23.29
C ILE A 243 8.77 28.70 -24.47
N ASP A 244 7.45 28.63 -24.41
CA ASP A 244 6.50 29.17 -25.38
C ASP A 244 5.12 29.39 -24.72
N GLU A 245 4.12 29.80 -25.50
CA GLU A 245 2.76 30.11 -25.01
C GLU A 245 2.00 28.89 -24.43
N GLU A 246 2.47 27.67 -24.70
CA GLU A 246 1.85 26.41 -24.30
C GLU A 246 2.72 25.57 -23.36
N THR A 247 3.90 26.09 -22.98
CA THR A 247 4.92 25.31 -22.28
C THR A 247 5.72 26.18 -21.31
N CYS A 248 5.50 25.96 -20.02
CA CYS A 248 6.31 26.44 -18.92
C CYS A 248 6.97 25.25 -18.23
N VAL A 249 8.26 25.35 -17.91
CA VAL A 249 9.00 24.30 -17.22
C VAL A 249 9.59 24.82 -15.93
N ALA A 250 9.32 24.13 -14.82
CA ALA A 250 10.08 24.28 -13.59
C ALA A 250 11.10 23.14 -13.45
N SER A 251 12.38 23.50 -13.35
CA SER A 251 13.47 22.62 -12.95
C SER A 251 13.80 22.86 -11.48
N ILE A 252 13.88 21.79 -10.70
CA ILE A 252 14.15 21.87 -9.26
C ILE A 252 15.26 20.89 -8.92
N GLU A 253 16.41 21.42 -8.47
CA GLU A 253 17.43 20.60 -7.84
C GLU A 253 17.04 20.29 -6.40
N LEU A 254 17.17 19.01 -6.02
CA LEU A 254 16.76 18.52 -4.72
C LEU A 254 17.91 18.48 -3.72
N PRO A 255 17.60 18.47 -2.40
CA PRO A 255 18.60 18.42 -1.34
C PRO A 255 19.56 17.23 -1.50
N LYS A 256 20.86 17.47 -1.34
CA LYS A 256 21.90 16.41 -1.43
C LYS A 256 21.99 15.58 -0.14
N GLN A 257 21.43 16.07 0.97
CA GLN A 257 21.41 15.35 2.24
C GLN A 257 20.46 14.16 2.20
N ASN A 258 20.84 13.06 2.84
CA ASN A 258 20.03 11.82 2.91
C ASN A 258 19.69 11.24 1.53
N MET A 259 20.58 11.40 0.55
CA MET A 259 20.50 10.70 -0.73
C MET A 259 20.77 9.21 -0.54
N ALA A 260 19.98 8.40 -1.22
CA ALA A 260 20.16 6.96 -1.35
C ALA A 260 19.81 6.54 -2.78
N PRO A 261 20.23 5.33 -3.21
CA PRO A 261 19.79 4.78 -4.48
C PRO A 261 18.27 4.84 -4.63
N GLN A 262 17.82 5.10 -5.85
CA GLN A 262 16.41 5.27 -6.23
C GLN A 262 15.74 6.45 -5.52
N MET A 263 16.47 7.57 -5.35
CA MET A 263 15.91 8.83 -4.88
C MET A 263 16.07 9.90 -5.94
N ALA A 264 15.11 10.81 -6.02
CA ALA A 264 15.19 11.92 -6.95
C ALA A 264 16.30 12.88 -6.51
N HIS A 265 17.18 13.23 -7.44
CA HIS A 265 18.15 14.31 -7.25
C HIS A 265 17.74 15.60 -7.98
N SER A 266 16.87 15.50 -8.99
CA SER A 266 16.18 16.63 -9.61
C SER A 266 14.77 16.24 -10.02
N MET A 267 13.89 17.24 -10.13
CA MET A 267 12.55 17.08 -10.69
C MET A 267 12.23 18.17 -11.70
N TYR A 268 11.37 17.82 -12.66
CA TYR A 268 10.92 18.70 -13.72
C TYR A 268 9.40 18.69 -13.77
N ILE A 269 8.82 19.87 -13.85
CA ILE A 269 7.37 20.05 -13.94
C ILE A 269 7.11 20.82 -15.21
N VAL A 270 6.40 20.21 -16.15
CA VAL A 270 5.97 20.86 -17.38
C VAL A 270 4.50 21.22 -17.21
N TRP A 271 4.19 22.48 -17.42
CA TRP A 271 2.83 23.02 -17.36
C TRP A 271 2.47 23.64 -18.70
N ASN A 272 1.27 23.33 -19.19
CA ASN A 272 0.69 24.04 -20.33
C ASN A 272 -0.29 25.11 -19.82
N PRO A 273 0.02 26.40 -19.97
CA PRO A 273 -0.84 27.48 -19.49
C PRO A 273 -2.20 27.59 -20.18
N GLN A 274 -2.35 27.07 -21.39
CA GLN A 274 -3.58 27.18 -22.18
C GLN A 274 -4.66 26.18 -21.74
N ASN A 275 -4.26 24.93 -21.47
CA ASN A 275 -5.18 23.85 -21.10
C ASN A 275 -5.03 23.38 -19.64
N ASN A 276 -4.07 23.97 -18.91
CA ASN A 276 -3.76 23.68 -17.51
C ASN A 276 -3.26 22.24 -17.24
N GLU A 277 -2.73 21.58 -18.28
CA GLU A 277 -2.15 20.25 -18.17
C GLU A 277 -0.79 20.31 -17.46
N MET A 278 -0.57 19.36 -16.54
CA MET A 278 0.68 19.21 -15.81
C MET A 278 1.34 17.89 -16.20
N ARG A 279 2.68 17.85 -16.19
CA ARG A 279 3.47 16.62 -16.28
C ARG A 279 4.59 16.69 -15.25
N TYR A 280 4.78 15.61 -14.52
CA TYR A 280 5.75 15.51 -13.44
C TYR A 280 6.80 14.46 -13.75
N PHE A 281 8.08 14.87 -13.70
CA PHE A 281 9.23 14.02 -13.98
C PHE A 281 10.28 14.13 -12.88
N THR A 282 11.07 13.07 -12.71
CA THR A 282 12.20 13.02 -11.78
C THR A 282 13.39 12.35 -12.43
N ILE A 283 14.60 12.82 -12.13
CA ILE A 283 15.81 12.03 -12.36
C ILE A 283 16.21 11.40 -11.04
N GLU A 284 16.19 10.07 -11.02
CA GLU A 284 16.47 9.26 -9.84
C GLU A 284 17.85 8.63 -9.90
N GLN A 285 18.52 8.60 -8.74
CA GLN A 285 19.83 7.96 -8.61
C GLN A 285 19.73 6.46 -8.90
N GLY A 286 20.56 5.94 -9.80
CA GLY A 286 20.66 4.50 -10.06
C GLY A 286 21.14 3.69 -8.84
N MET A 287 21.05 2.36 -8.91
CA MET A 287 21.79 1.51 -7.98
C MET A 287 23.30 1.69 -8.14
N PRO A 288 24.13 1.23 -7.18
CA PRO A 288 25.57 1.26 -7.37
C PRO A 288 25.98 0.54 -8.67
N ASN A 289 26.67 1.26 -9.56
CA ASN A 289 27.07 0.84 -10.92
C ASN A 289 25.95 0.80 -11.97
N GLU A 290 24.79 1.38 -11.69
CA GLU A 290 23.74 1.63 -12.69
C GLU A 290 23.67 3.14 -12.98
N ASP A 291 23.23 3.47 -14.20
CA ASP A 291 22.99 4.85 -14.58
C ASP A 291 21.76 5.42 -13.84
N ASN A 292 21.71 6.75 -13.72
CA ASN A 292 20.50 7.42 -13.25
C ASN A 292 19.36 7.20 -14.27
N VAL A 293 18.12 7.30 -13.80
CA VAL A 293 16.93 7.04 -14.63
C VAL A 293 16.00 8.24 -14.62
N LEU A 294 15.44 8.57 -15.79
CA LEU A 294 14.36 9.54 -15.95
C LEU A 294 13.02 8.82 -15.81
N CYS A 295 12.20 9.29 -14.87
CA CYS A 295 10.90 8.72 -14.55
C CYS A 295 9.79 9.77 -14.65
N SER A 296 8.57 9.33 -14.92
CA SER A 296 7.35 10.13 -14.76
C SER A 296 6.49 9.59 -13.61
N VAL A 297 5.66 10.47 -13.05
CA VAL A 297 4.54 10.07 -12.18
C VAL A 297 3.28 10.70 -12.71
N ASP A 298 2.28 9.90 -13.05
CA ASP A 298 0.99 10.39 -13.57
C ASP A 298 0.06 10.93 -12.47
N ALA A 299 -1.07 11.49 -12.88
CA ALA A 299 -2.09 12.02 -11.96
C ALA A 299 -2.70 10.95 -11.02
N ALA A 300 -2.62 9.67 -11.37
CA ALA A 300 -3.04 8.56 -10.52
C ALA A 300 -1.96 8.12 -9.52
N GLY A 301 -0.77 8.73 -9.57
CA GLY A 301 0.38 8.38 -8.75
C GLY A 301 1.12 7.12 -9.23
N LYS A 302 0.90 6.70 -10.47
CA LYS A 302 1.65 5.60 -11.09
C LYS A 302 3.00 6.15 -11.55
N ARG A 303 4.09 5.58 -11.01
CA ARG A 303 5.46 5.84 -11.48
C ARG A 303 5.78 4.96 -12.68
N GLU A 304 6.42 5.54 -13.67
CA GLU A 304 6.94 4.86 -14.85
C GLU A 304 8.39 5.27 -15.11
N GLU A 305 9.25 4.28 -15.37
CA GLU A 305 10.63 4.52 -15.78
C GLU A 305 10.65 4.66 -17.30
N LEU A 306 11.14 5.79 -17.81
CA LEU A 306 11.03 6.15 -19.22
C LEU A 306 12.31 5.78 -19.96
N GLN A 307 13.45 6.28 -19.46
CA GLN A 307 14.74 6.11 -20.11
C GLN A 307 15.90 6.33 -19.12
N THR A 308 17.11 6.02 -19.55
CA THR A 308 18.34 6.46 -18.87
C THR A 308 18.36 7.99 -18.77
N ALA A 309 18.84 8.51 -17.65
CA ALA A 309 18.94 9.94 -17.44
C ALA A 309 19.78 10.60 -18.55
N PRO A 310 19.32 11.74 -19.10
CA PRO A 310 20.07 12.46 -20.11
C PRO A 310 21.37 13.04 -19.53
N PRO A 311 22.35 13.37 -20.38
CA PRO A 311 23.58 14.03 -19.95
C PRO A 311 23.31 15.35 -19.21
N THR A 312 24.17 15.69 -18.25
CA THR A 312 24.05 16.93 -17.49
C THR A 312 23.95 18.15 -18.42
N GLY A 313 22.94 18.99 -18.19
CA GLY A 313 22.62 20.16 -19.01
C GLY A 313 21.65 19.89 -20.17
N SER A 314 21.23 18.64 -20.39
CA SER A 314 20.25 18.26 -21.44
C SER A 314 18.90 17.81 -20.89
N GLU A 315 18.69 17.92 -19.57
CA GLU A 315 17.54 17.36 -18.87
C GLU A 315 16.21 17.99 -19.28
N ILE A 316 16.18 19.33 -19.37
CA ILE A 316 14.98 20.08 -19.77
C ILE A 316 14.59 19.71 -21.20
N SER A 317 15.56 19.66 -22.12
CA SER A 317 15.31 19.28 -23.51
C SER A 317 14.71 17.89 -23.63
N ALA A 318 15.25 16.92 -22.89
CA ALA A 318 14.74 15.54 -22.90
C ALA A 318 13.31 15.44 -22.35
N VAL A 319 12.99 16.17 -21.29
CA VAL A 319 11.63 16.20 -20.73
C VAL A 319 10.65 16.86 -21.70
N LEU A 320 11.06 17.93 -22.39
CA LEU A 320 10.23 18.60 -23.40
C LEU A 320 9.97 17.73 -24.63
N GLU A 321 10.96 16.94 -25.05
CA GLU A 321 10.82 15.97 -26.15
C GLU A 321 9.76 14.92 -25.81
N LEU A 322 9.83 14.32 -24.62
CA LEU A 322 8.82 13.35 -24.14
C LEU A 322 7.40 13.94 -24.15
N VAL A 323 7.23 15.19 -23.69
CA VAL A 323 5.92 15.85 -23.68
C VAL A 323 5.42 16.11 -25.11
N ARG A 324 6.30 16.36 -26.08
CA ARG A 324 5.94 16.55 -27.48
C ARG A 324 5.54 15.24 -28.14
N GLU A 325 6.33 14.19 -27.96
CA GLU A 325 6.02 12.84 -28.47
C GLU A 325 4.65 12.36 -27.99
N ASP A 326 4.38 12.47 -26.68
CA ASP A 326 3.10 12.07 -26.11
C ASP A 326 1.90 12.86 -26.70
N ARG A 327 2.11 14.13 -27.09
CA ARG A 327 1.06 14.95 -27.75
C ARG A 327 0.82 14.53 -29.19
N GLU A 328 1.88 14.18 -29.91
CA GLU A 328 1.79 13.71 -31.29
C GLU A 328 1.09 12.35 -31.36
N ASP A 329 1.42 11.44 -30.45
CA ASP A 329 0.76 10.13 -30.32
C ASP A 329 -0.74 10.28 -30.01
N ALA A 330 -1.10 11.19 -29.09
CA ALA A 330 -2.51 11.45 -28.74
C ALA A 330 -3.32 12.11 -29.86
N GLN A 331 -2.67 12.76 -30.84
CA GLN A 331 -3.33 13.35 -32.01
C GLN A 331 -3.41 12.39 -33.21
N ALA A 332 -2.64 11.30 -33.18
CA ALA A 332 -2.63 10.27 -34.22
C ALA A 332 -3.67 9.15 -34.01
N GLU A 333 -4.24 9.03 -32.80
CA GLU A 333 -5.35 8.11 -32.45
C GLU A 333 -6.75 8.68 -32.73
#